data_AF-A0A830AW43-F1
#
_entry.id   AF-A0A830AW43-F1
#
_cell.length_a   1.000
_cell.length_b   1.000
_cell.length_c   1.000
_cell.angle_alpha   90.00
_cell.angle_beta   90.00
_cell.angle_gamma   90.00
#
_symmetry.space_group_name_H-M   'P 1'
#
loop_
_entity.id
_entity.type
_entity.pdbx_description
1 polymer ?
#
loop_
_entity_poly.entity_id
_entity_poly.type
_entity_poly.pdbx_seq_one_letter_code
_entity_poly.pdbx_strand_id
1 'polypeptide(L)'
;MMLRCQSGDDDLGDHTLLFNQEFKWSFCDDFFSRTVFFCHLWWGSKQQVFDVFRSEFTKVTKPQHFWLAKSDGIYFSNSNVSSTFIKRYNWI
;
A
#
# COMPACT_ATOMS: atom_id res chain seq x y z
N MET A 1 0.86 13.31 5.71
CA MET A 1 0.35 11.97 6.08
C MET A 1 1.53 11.15 6.54
N MET A 2 1.38 10.34 7.58
CA MET A 2 2.40 9.37 7.98
C MET A 2 1.97 7.98 7.50
N LEU A 3 2.92 7.14 7.14
CA LEU A 3 2.68 5.73 6.84
C LEU A 3 3.79 4.88 7.44
N ARG A 4 3.44 3.67 7.83
CA ARG A 4 4.38 2.62 8.21
C ARG A 4 3.97 1.36 7.49
N CYS A 5 4.88 0.78 6.74
CA CYS A 5 4.64 -0.45 5.98
C CYS A 5 5.62 -1.52 6.44
N GLN A 6 5.14 -2.75 6.57
CA GLN A 6 5.97 -3.86 7.01
C GLN A 6 5.40 -5.19 6.51
N SER A 7 6.29 -6.19 6.39
CA SER A 7 5.98 -7.60 6.27
C SER A 7 6.38 -8.32 7.56
N GLY A 8 6.20 -9.64 7.62
CA GLY A 8 6.59 -10.43 8.79
C GLY A 8 8.05 -10.24 9.19
N ASP A 9 8.95 -10.20 8.21
CA ASP A 9 10.40 -10.12 8.43
C ASP A 9 11.01 -8.75 8.00
N ASP A 10 10.32 -7.98 7.15
CA ASP A 10 10.83 -6.70 6.64
C ASP A 10 10.03 -5.51 7.20
N ASP A 11 10.69 -4.65 7.96
CA ASP A 11 10.13 -3.36 8.37
C ASP A 11 10.64 -2.26 7.44
N LEU A 12 9.73 -1.61 6.70
CA LEU A 12 10.08 -0.48 5.83
C LEU A 12 10.17 0.83 6.62
N GLY A 13 9.78 0.83 7.89
CA GLY A 13 9.87 1.97 8.79
C GLY A 13 8.77 3.02 8.58
N ASP A 14 8.91 4.13 9.33
CA ASP A 14 7.97 5.25 9.29
C ASP A 14 8.38 6.27 8.22
N HIS A 15 7.41 6.67 7.39
CA HIS A 15 7.60 7.68 6.35
C HIS A 15 6.55 8.77 6.48
N THR A 16 6.97 10.03 6.35
CA THR A 16 6.05 11.17 6.26
C THR A 16 5.98 11.66 4.81
N LEU A 17 4.78 11.61 4.24
CA LEU A 17 4.48 12.12 2.90
C LEU A 17 3.76 13.46 2.98
N LEU A 18 4.29 14.45 2.25
CA LEU A 18 3.60 15.70 1.94
C LEU A 18 2.60 15.51 0.79
N PHE A 19 1.84 16.57 0.50
CA PHE A 19 0.92 16.55 -0.64
C PHE A 19 1.67 16.23 -1.94
N ASN A 20 1.12 15.31 -2.72
CA ASN A 20 1.68 14.84 -4.00
C ASN A 20 3.05 14.16 -3.92
N GLN A 21 3.51 13.75 -2.72
CA GLN A 21 4.66 12.87 -2.57
C GLN A 21 4.25 11.40 -2.59
N GLU A 22 5.18 10.56 -3.01
CA GLU A 22 5.00 9.12 -3.14
C GLU A 22 6.05 8.37 -2.32
N PHE A 23 5.64 7.26 -1.71
CA PHE A 23 6.53 6.29 -1.12
C PHE A 23 6.58 5.08 -2.06
N LYS A 24 7.79 4.74 -2.54
CA LYS A 24 8.03 3.66 -3.50
C LYS A 24 9.07 2.72 -2.94
N TRP A 25 8.76 1.43 -2.96
CA TRP A 25 9.70 0.37 -2.64
C TRP A 25 9.45 -0.83 -3.54
N SER A 26 10.44 -1.72 -3.60
CA SER A 26 10.35 -3.00 -4.28
C SER A 26 11.01 -4.07 -3.42
N PHE A 27 10.55 -5.30 -3.57
CA PHE A 27 11.07 -6.46 -2.88
C PHE A 27 11.02 -7.66 -3.84
N CYS A 28 11.74 -8.72 -3.49
CA CYS A 28 11.61 -10.03 -4.12
C CYS A 28 10.75 -10.91 -3.23
N ASP A 29 9.73 -11.53 -3.81
CA ASP A 29 8.86 -12.47 -3.08
C ASP A 29 9.67 -13.65 -2.52
N ASP A 30 9.26 -14.17 -1.38
CA ASP A 30 9.91 -15.32 -0.75
C ASP A 30 9.73 -16.58 -1.60
N PHE A 31 10.64 -17.54 -1.45
CA PHE A 31 10.62 -18.80 -2.22
C PHE A 31 9.32 -19.60 -2.01
N PHE A 32 8.61 -19.34 -0.92
CA PHE A 32 7.36 -20.03 -0.57
C PHE A 32 6.09 -19.23 -0.94
N SER A 33 6.20 -18.04 -1.54
CA SER A 33 5.07 -17.21 -1.95
C SER A 33 4.05 -16.95 -0.82
N ARG A 34 4.56 -16.60 0.37
CA ARG A 34 3.77 -16.26 1.56
C ARG A 34 3.93 -14.81 1.98
N THR A 35 4.63 -14.00 1.19
CA THR A 35 4.86 -12.60 1.53
C THR A 35 3.55 -11.82 1.63
N VAL A 36 3.38 -11.14 2.75
CA VAL A 36 2.31 -10.17 3.00
C VAL A 36 2.96 -8.87 3.44
N PHE A 37 2.64 -7.77 2.75
CA PHE A 37 2.92 -6.43 3.26
C PHE A 37 1.61 -5.77 3.65
N PHE A 38 1.59 -5.18 4.84
CA PHE A 38 0.51 -4.31 5.28
C PHE A 38 1.06 -2.93 5.61
N CYS A 39 0.20 -1.92 5.48
CA CYS A 39 0.54 -0.56 5.83
C CYS A 39 -0.49 0.03 6.78
N HIS A 40 0.00 0.78 7.76
CA HIS A 40 -0.79 1.67 8.59
C HIS A 40 -0.59 3.09 8.10
N LEU A 41 -1.67 3.76 7.72
CA LEU A 41 -1.67 5.15 7.29
C LEU A 41 -2.35 6.03 8.35
N TRP A 42 -1.79 7.21 8.59
CA TRP A 42 -2.34 8.24 9.46
C TRP A 42 -2.48 9.57 8.73
N TRP A 43 -3.71 10.07 8.66
CA TRP A 43 -4.05 11.36 8.07
C TRP A 43 -4.78 12.25 9.09
N GLY A 44 -4.00 13.01 9.87
CA GLY A 44 -4.55 13.81 10.96
C GLY A 44 -5.12 12.88 12.04
N SER A 45 -6.41 13.01 12.35
CA SER A 45 -7.11 12.11 13.27
C SER A 45 -7.60 10.80 12.64
N LYS A 46 -7.52 10.67 11.31
CA LYS A 46 -7.95 9.48 10.57
C LYS A 46 -6.84 8.46 10.49
N GLN A 47 -7.20 7.19 10.51
CA GLN A 47 -6.23 6.11 10.29
C GLN A 47 -6.84 4.94 9.53
N GLN A 48 -5.99 4.10 8.93
CA GLN A 48 -6.41 2.84 8.34
C GLN A 48 -5.24 1.87 8.24
N VAL A 49 -5.51 0.58 8.46
CA VAL A 49 -4.56 -0.53 8.31
C VAL A 49 -5.12 -1.50 7.28
N PHE A 50 -4.31 -1.87 6.29
CA PHE A 50 -4.73 -2.79 5.25
C PHE A 50 -3.53 -3.44 4.57
N ASP A 51 -3.76 -4.58 3.94
CA ASP A 51 -2.74 -5.30 3.18
C ASP A 51 -2.53 -4.61 1.83
N VAL A 52 -1.30 -4.14 1.59
CA VAL A 52 -0.90 -3.52 0.32
C VAL A 52 -0.44 -4.55 -0.70
N PHE A 53 -0.01 -5.73 -0.23
CA PHE A 53 0.41 -6.85 -1.05
C PHE A 53 0.16 -8.17 -0.32
N ARG A 54 -0.31 -9.18 -1.06
CA ARG A 54 -0.30 -10.59 -0.65
C ARG A 54 0.08 -11.46 -1.84
N SER A 55 1.08 -12.33 -1.67
CA SER A 55 1.55 -13.22 -2.74
C SER A 55 0.46 -14.15 -3.28
N GLU A 56 -0.44 -14.63 -2.40
CA GLU A 56 -1.62 -15.44 -2.77
C GLU A 56 -2.54 -14.76 -3.81
N PHE A 57 -2.54 -13.44 -3.88
CA PHE A 57 -3.39 -12.67 -4.79
C PHE A 57 -2.73 -12.41 -6.14
N THR A 58 -1.44 -12.76 -6.30
CA THR A 58 -0.67 -12.44 -7.49
C THR A 58 -0.43 -13.69 -8.33
N LYS A 59 -1.29 -13.91 -9.33
CA LYS A 59 -1.04 -14.92 -10.41
C LYS A 59 -0.08 -14.40 -11.50
N VAL A 60 0.32 -13.13 -11.41
CA VAL A 60 1.07 -12.42 -12.44
C VAL A 60 2.50 -12.20 -11.96
N THR A 61 3.48 -12.39 -12.85
CA THR A 61 4.88 -12.06 -12.60
C THR A 61 5.06 -10.54 -12.52
N LYS A 62 5.47 -10.05 -11.34
CA LYS A 62 5.84 -8.64 -11.04
C LYS A 62 4.70 -7.61 -11.16
N PRO A 63 3.61 -7.74 -10.39
CA PRO A 63 2.56 -6.73 -10.39
C PRO A 63 3.07 -5.43 -9.75
N GLN A 64 2.75 -4.30 -10.39
CA GLN A 64 2.88 -2.99 -9.75
C GLN A 64 1.57 -2.68 -9.03
N HIS A 65 1.66 -2.37 -7.74
CA HIS A 65 0.53 -2.01 -6.91
C HIS A 65 0.58 -0.53 -6.57
N PHE A 66 -0.45 0.21 -6.96
CA PHE A 66 -0.57 1.63 -6.69
C PHE A 66 -1.67 1.87 -5.68
N TRP A 67 -1.30 2.48 -4.56
CA TRP A 67 -2.21 2.88 -3.50
C TRP A 67 -2.24 4.40 -3.40
N LEU A 68 -3.44 4.96 -3.43
CA LEU A 68 -3.67 6.40 -3.39
C LEU A 68 -4.56 6.75 -2.21
N ALA A 69 -4.01 7.49 -1.26
CA ALA A 69 -4.76 8.07 -0.15
C ALA A 69 -5.38 9.41 -0.60
N LYS A 70 -6.68 9.56 -0.40
CA LYS A 70 -7.42 10.83 -0.57
C LYS A 70 -8.12 11.20 0.73
N SER A 71 -8.66 12.41 0.81
CA SER A 71 -9.36 12.89 2.01
C SER A 71 -10.57 12.03 2.41
N ASP A 72 -11.18 11.31 1.47
CA ASP A 72 -12.39 10.52 1.66
C ASP A 72 -12.14 9.00 1.77
N GLY A 73 -10.95 8.52 1.39
CA GLY A 73 -10.56 7.12 1.59
C GLY A 73 -9.33 6.71 0.80
N ILE A 74 -9.16 5.40 0.65
CA ILE A 74 -7.96 4.77 0.10
C ILE A 74 -8.34 4.00 -1.15
N TYR A 75 -7.60 4.24 -2.22
CA TYR A 75 -7.84 3.73 -3.56
C TYR A 75 -6.70 2.82 -4.01
N PHE A 76 -7.04 1.86 -4.87
CA PHE A 76 -6.12 0.88 -5.41
C PHE A 76 -6.22 0.78 -6.93
N SER A 77 -5.07 0.59 -7.58
CA SER A 77 -4.99 0.16 -8.97
C SER A 77 -3.73 -0.67 -9.22
N ASN A 78 -3.78 -1.53 -10.23
CA ASN A 78 -2.60 -2.21 -10.79
C ASN A 78 -1.94 -1.39 -11.92
N SER A 79 -2.37 -0.15 -12.15
CA SER A 79 -1.83 0.78 -13.14
C SER A 79 -1.80 2.19 -12.57
N ASN A 80 -0.81 3.00 -12.98
CA ASN A 80 -0.70 4.40 -12.56
C ASN A 80 -1.63 5.35 -13.35
N VAL A 81 -2.71 4.82 -13.95
CA VAL A 81 -3.69 5.63 -14.70
C VAL A 81 -4.79 6.07 -13.75
N SER A 82 -4.97 7.39 -13.57
CA SER A 82 -5.91 7.97 -12.59
C SER A 82 -7.34 7.43 -12.67
N SER A 83 -7.85 7.08 -13.87
CA SER A 83 -9.20 6.55 -14.07
C SER A 83 -9.39 5.10 -13.60
N THR A 84 -8.30 4.39 -13.33
CA THR A 84 -8.32 2.96 -12.91
C THR A 84 -8.36 2.76 -11.40
N PHE A 85 -8.22 3.84 -10.63
CA PHE A 85 -8.23 3.78 -9.18
C PHE A 85 -9.64 3.56 -8.63
N ILE A 86 -9.82 2.46 -7.90
CA ILE A 86 -11.08 2.10 -7.27
C ILE A 86 -10.93 2.26 -5.76
N LYS A 87 -11.92 2.90 -5.11
CA LYS A 87 -11.94 3.05 -3.65
C LYS A 87 -12.08 1.67 -3.00
N ARG A 88 -11.13 1.30 -2.14
CA ARG A 88 -11.13 0.01 -1.43
C ARG A 88 -11.46 0.15 0.04
N TYR A 89 -11.00 1.23 0.68
CA TYR A 89 -11.20 1.44 2.11
C TYR A 89 -11.67 2.86 2.39
N ASN A 90 -12.55 3.00 3.38
CA ASN A 90 -12.82 4.28 4.02
C ASN A 90 -11.79 4.51 5.13
N TRP A 91 -11.60 5.76 5.53
CA TRP A 91 -10.90 6.05 6.78
C TRP A 91 -11.72 5.58 7.98
N ILE A 92 -11.01 5.21 9.05
CA ILE A 92 -11.57 5.03 10.40
C ILE A 92 -11.44 6.35 11.16
#